data_AF-A0A956XSY4-F1
#
_entry.id   AF-A0A956XSY4-F1
#
_cell.length_a   1.000
_cell.length_b   1.000
_cell.length_c   1.000
_cell.angle_alpha   90.00
_cell.angle_beta   90.00
_cell.angle_gamma   90.00
#
_symmetry.space_group_name_H-M   'P 1'
#
loop_
_entity.id
_entity.type
_entity.pdbx_description
1 polymer ?
#
loop_
_entity_poly.entity_id
_entity_poly.type
_entity_poly.pdbx_seq_one_letter_code
_entity_poly.pdbx_strand_id
1 'polypeptide(L)'
;MSGAGYLSSGYADPTAADVTRRLLQAMPAATFELEGFTRLAQISITRRIPTAAVEAKYRPQLLINPDFIQTYCQRDEHLFLLVMHELLHVLLAHTSMYTMLTKAHNIAFDAIINARLSRHFHEPIYRGFFERLNAADQFPHLLLRPPEGWPDNPTYPTDVGPLGTERILRQLYPSSKITRQRLPFYSEILDLIKQDQRERGQNADGEPMLLGDHESDGYGEGDETFAEAVERMAEEWPMQTGKNAQAGQGTNGTREWQVDPQKSSYQARRVFANVLRRSVGPERGIQRRRERVPITDIIGNGVLPNARDRMMPARQQLGVHGVLWSQLNTYKARITHESVRAHVYLDVSGSMRGILPYLVHLLIPYVKQQRAAVFQFSTKVEPMSLPQLRQGNIQSTGGTSIQCVMHHLLNDAPRVKRAVLVTDGHIGRIAAAHQQQLAAKGIKIHAVLPAESPYDRYIRDFAATITILPPVADD
;
A
#
# COMPACT_ATOMS: atom_id res chain seq x y z
N MET A 1 37.07 47.08 42.26
CA MET A 1 36.10 47.23 41.16
C MET A 1 36.42 46.13 40.15
N SER A 2 35.95 44.89 40.33
CA SER A 2 34.60 44.35 40.03
C SER A 2 34.18 44.52 38.57
N GLY A 3 33.97 43.38 37.90
CA GLY A 3 33.29 43.23 36.61
C GLY A 3 34.08 42.32 35.65
N ALA A 4 33.57 41.21 35.13
CA ALA A 4 32.35 40.47 35.37
C ALA A 4 32.63 39.04 34.86
N GLY A 5 32.44 38.04 35.71
CA GLY A 5 32.45 36.64 35.29
C GLY A 5 31.21 36.36 34.44
N TYR A 6 31.41 35.82 33.25
CA TYR A 6 30.35 35.18 32.49
C TYR A 6 29.84 33.97 33.29
N LEU A 7 28.71 34.16 33.96
CA LEU A 7 27.91 33.06 34.48
C LEU A 7 27.30 32.34 33.28
N SER A 8 27.98 31.31 32.79
CA SER A 8 27.35 30.23 32.05
C SER A 8 26.25 29.65 32.95
N SER A 9 24.98 29.80 32.55
CA SER A 9 23.89 29.15 33.26
C SER A 9 24.09 27.64 33.11
N GLY A 10 24.52 26.99 34.18
CA GLY A 10 24.70 25.54 34.25
C GLY A 10 23.37 24.82 34.12
N TYR A 11 22.95 24.53 32.90
CA TYR A 11 22.08 23.40 32.63
C TYR A 11 22.98 22.17 32.48
N ALA A 12 22.86 21.22 33.40
CA ALA A 12 23.51 19.92 33.23
C ALA A 12 23.00 19.27 31.93
N ASP A 13 23.89 18.61 31.20
CA ASP A 13 23.52 17.84 30.02
C ASP A 13 22.43 16.81 30.38
N PRO A 14 21.36 16.68 29.56
CA PRO A 14 20.29 15.73 29.85
C PRO A 14 20.85 14.30 29.85
N THR A 15 20.63 13.58 30.94
CA THR A 15 21.00 12.17 31.02
C THR A 15 19.97 11.30 30.28
N ALA A 16 20.34 10.06 29.92
CA ALA A 16 19.39 9.11 29.35
C ALA A 16 18.18 8.87 30.27
N ALA A 17 18.38 8.92 31.60
CA ALA A 17 17.30 8.82 32.58
C ALA A 17 16.36 10.03 32.53
N ASP A 18 16.89 11.25 32.34
CA ASP A 18 16.08 12.47 32.21
C ASP A 18 15.22 12.43 30.95
N VAL A 19 15.80 12.04 29.82
CA VAL A 19 15.08 11.86 28.55
C VAL A 19 13.97 10.82 28.71
N THR A 20 14.28 9.67 29.31
CA THR A 20 13.29 8.60 29.55
C THR A 20 12.12 9.11 30.39
N ARG A 21 12.42 9.82 31.49
CA ARG A 21 11.40 10.39 32.38
C ARG A 21 10.50 11.39 31.64
N ARG A 22 11.09 12.29 30.85
CA ARG A 22 10.36 13.29 30.06
C ARG A 22 9.47 12.64 28.99
N LEU A 23 9.97 11.63 28.31
CA LEU A 23 9.19 10.87 27.34
C LEU A 23 7.96 10.23 27.99
N LEU A 24 8.13 9.57 29.15
CA LEU A 24 7.02 8.97 29.88
C LEU A 24 5.99 10.01 30.37
N GLN A 25 6.42 11.24 30.66
CA GLN A 25 5.54 12.34 31.11
C GLN A 25 4.74 12.98 29.97
N ALA A 26 5.29 13.02 28.76
CA ALA A 26 4.63 13.58 27.58
C ALA A 26 3.44 12.75 27.07
N MET A 27 3.28 11.53 27.58
CA MET A 27 2.38 10.55 27.00
C MET A 27 0.92 10.76 27.47
N PRO A 28 -0.06 10.72 26.55
CA PRO A 28 -1.45 10.50 26.94
C PRO A 28 -1.56 9.21 27.78
N ALA A 29 -2.37 9.23 28.85
CA ALA A 29 -2.42 8.22 29.92
C ALA A 29 -2.90 6.80 29.54
N ALA A 30 -2.62 6.31 28.34
CA ALA A 30 -2.80 4.92 27.93
C ALA A 30 -1.75 4.60 26.86
N THR A 31 -0.61 4.01 27.23
CA THR A 31 0.27 3.32 26.27
C THR A 31 1.36 2.51 27.00
N PHE A 32 1.04 1.27 27.41
CA PHE A 32 2.05 0.32 27.91
C PHE A 32 3.12 -0.02 26.84
N GLU A 33 2.86 0.34 25.59
CA GLU A 33 3.59 -0.03 24.39
C GLU A 33 4.81 0.88 24.15
N LEU A 34 4.75 2.20 24.48
CA LEU A 34 5.95 3.04 24.45
C LEU A 34 6.89 2.77 25.63
N GLU A 35 6.35 2.36 26.77
CA GLU A 35 7.16 1.80 27.87
C GLU A 35 7.83 0.49 27.42
N GLY A 36 7.14 -0.33 26.62
CA GLY A 36 7.75 -1.44 25.90
C GLY A 36 8.84 -0.98 24.93
N PHE A 37 8.63 0.12 24.20
CA PHE A 37 9.57 0.60 23.18
C PHE A 37 10.83 1.18 23.83
N THR A 38 10.68 2.03 24.83
CA THR A 38 11.78 2.58 25.63
C THR A 38 12.55 1.50 26.39
N ARG A 39 11.91 0.35 26.69
CA ARG A 39 12.60 -0.85 27.21
C ARG A 39 13.37 -1.63 26.12
N LEU A 40 12.88 -1.64 24.88
CA LEU A 40 13.48 -2.37 23.76
C LEU A 40 14.60 -1.57 23.07
N ALA A 41 14.41 -0.26 22.91
CA ALA A 41 15.39 0.66 22.36
C ALA A 41 16.14 1.35 23.49
N GLN A 42 17.42 1.01 23.67
CA GLN A 42 18.25 1.68 24.67
C GLN A 42 18.45 3.14 24.26
N ILE A 43 18.07 4.08 25.13
CA ILE A 43 18.31 5.51 24.89
C ILE A 43 19.79 5.82 25.12
N SER A 44 20.44 6.38 24.11
CA SER A 44 21.86 6.73 24.14
C SER A 44 22.03 8.21 23.77
N ILE A 45 22.67 8.97 24.66
CA ILE A 45 22.93 10.39 24.44
C ILE A 45 24.25 10.53 23.68
N THR A 46 24.22 11.14 22.49
CA THR A 46 25.38 11.25 21.61
C THR A 46 25.33 12.48 20.74
N ARG A 47 26.48 13.14 20.54
CA ARG A 47 26.66 14.30 19.64
C ARG A 47 27.13 13.91 18.23
N ARG A 48 27.18 12.60 17.94
CA ARG A 48 27.64 12.08 16.64
C ARG A 48 26.63 12.29 15.51
N ILE A 49 25.36 12.46 15.87
CA ILE A 49 24.26 12.71 14.94
C ILE A 49 23.71 14.13 15.15
N PRO A 50 23.12 14.76 14.13
CA PRO A 50 22.65 16.13 14.23
C PRO A 50 21.46 16.30 15.18
N THR A 51 20.50 15.35 15.20
CA THR A 51 19.22 15.51 15.92
C THR A 51 18.88 14.30 16.79
N ALA A 52 18.20 13.29 16.25
CA ALA A 52 17.93 11.99 16.84
C ALA A 52 18.00 10.92 15.74
N ALA A 53 18.18 9.66 16.10
CA ALA A 53 18.16 8.57 15.14
C ALA A 53 17.86 7.25 15.85
N VAL A 54 17.25 6.29 15.15
CA VAL A 54 17.08 4.93 15.64
C VAL A 54 17.99 3.99 14.87
N GLU A 55 18.90 3.31 15.57
CA GLU A 55 19.76 2.31 14.95
C GLU A 55 18.97 1.04 14.60
N ALA A 56 19.10 0.57 13.36
CA ALA A 56 18.52 -0.69 12.88
C ALA A 56 19.46 -1.89 13.13
N LYS A 57 19.88 -2.11 14.38
CA LYS A 57 20.75 -3.24 14.78
C LYS A 57 19.98 -4.26 15.63
N TYR A 58 20.56 -5.46 15.83
CA TYR A 58 20.02 -6.53 16.70
C TYR A 58 19.58 -6.03 18.09
N ARG A 59 20.28 -5.03 18.64
CA ARG A 59 19.80 -4.22 19.76
C ARG A 59 19.68 -2.77 19.32
N PRO A 60 18.48 -2.29 19.00
CA PRO A 60 18.24 -0.93 18.55
C PRO A 60 18.61 0.06 19.66
N GLN A 61 19.21 1.18 19.27
CA GLN A 61 19.43 2.30 20.17
C GLN A 61 18.73 3.53 19.62
N LEU A 62 18.01 4.23 20.49
CA LEU A 62 17.52 5.58 20.20
C LEU A 62 18.63 6.55 20.57
N LEU A 63 19.36 7.00 19.55
CA LEU A 63 20.41 7.99 19.67
C LEU A 63 19.76 9.37 19.73
N ILE A 64 20.16 10.20 20.68
CA ILE A 64 19.65 11.57 20.77
C ILE A 64 20.76 12.57 21.06
N ASN A 65 20.77 13.66 20.30
CA ASN A 65 21.68 14.77 20.50
C ASN A 65 21.22 15.67 21.67
N PRO A 66 22.02 15.79 22.75
CA PRO A 66 21.64 16.60 23.91
C PRO A 66 21.51 18.09 23.58
N ASP A 67 22.35 18.60 22.68
CA ASP A 67 22.36 20.01 22.29
C ASP A 67 21.07 20.34 21.50
N PHE A 68 20.59 19.38 20.70
CA PHE A 68 19.32 19.50 19.98
C PHE A 68 18.12 19.52 20.93
N ILE A 69 18.09 18.62 21.92
CA ILE A 69 17.02 18.59 22.94
C ILE A 69 16.95 19.93 23.69
N GLN A 70 18.10 20.41 24.19
CA GLN A 70 18.14 21.66 24.96
C GLN A 70 17.65 22.85 24.14
N THR A 71 18.01 22.89 22.86
CA THR A 71 17.65 24.01 21.97
C THR A 71 16.17 23.97 21.56
N TYR A 72 15.69 22.82 21.07
CA TYR A 72 14.41 22.71 20.37
C TYR A 72 13.32 21.98 21.18
N CYS A 73 13.70 21.02 22.01
CA CYS A 73 12.77 20.21 22.81
C CYS A 73 12.53 20.80 24.21
N GLN A 74 12.06 22.05 24.26
CA GLN A 74 11.78 22.75 25.53
C GLN A 74 10.62 22.16 26.35
N ARG A 75 9.73 21.41 25.70
CA ARG A 75 8.60 20.73 26.33
C ARG A 75 8.70 19.23 26.11
N ASP A 76 8.05 18.47 26.98
CA ASP A 76 8.06 17.02 26.90
C ASP A 76 7.34 16.54 25.63
N GLU A 77 6.30 17.26 25.20
CA GLU A 77 5.59 17.05 23.94
C GLU A 77 6.49 17.19 22.70
N HIS A 78 7.48 18.08 22.73
CA HIS A 78 8.41 18.26 21.60
C HIS A 78 9.40 17.09 21.52
N LEU A 79 9.87 16.60 22.67
CA LEU A 79 10.73 15.42 22.73
C LEU A 79 9.96 14.19 22.26
N PHE A 80 8.69 14.08 22.65
CA PHE A 80 7.80 13.05 22.14
C PHE A 80 7.64 13.11 20.62
N LEU A 81 7.41 14.29 20.03
CA LEU A 81 7.32 14.45 18.57
C LEU A 81 8.61 14.03 17.85
N LEU A 82 9.78 14.39 18.40
CA LEU A 82 11.08 13.99 17.85
C LEU A 82 11.22 12.46 17.83
N VAL A 83 10.94 11.80 18.95
CA VAL A 83 11.03 10.33 19.01
C VAL A 83 10.00 9.67 18.10
N MET A 84 8.80 10.26 18.00
CA MET A 84 7.79 9.75 17.08
C MET A 84 8.16 9.90 15.61
N HIS A 85 8.85 10.99 15.28
CA HIS A 85 9.36 11.22 13.95
C HIS A 85 10.35 10.11 13.56
N GLU A 86 11.35 9.83 14.40
CA GLU A 86 12.32 8.75 14.14
C GLU A 86 11.68 7.37 14.03
N LEU A 87 10.71 7.09 14.89
CA LEU A 87 9.97 5.83 14.83
C LEU A 87 9.20 5.66 13.53
N LEU A 88 8.57 6.74 13.05
CA LEU A 88 7.88 6.72 11.76
C LEU A 88 8.87 6.60 10.60
N HIS A 89 10.09 7.13 10.71
CA HIS A 89 11.15 6.88 9.74
C HIS A 89 11.50 5.40 9.67
N VAL A 90 11.71 4.72 10.79
CA VAL A 90 11.96 3.27 10.82
C VAL A 90 10.80 2.51 10.19
N LEU A 91 9.56 2.77 10.62
CA LEU A 91 8.36 2.12 10.10
C LEU A 91 8.19 2.34 8.59
N LEU A 92 8.45 3.55 8.09
CA LEU A 92 8.29 3.89 6.67
C LEU A 92 9.47 3.42 5.82
N ALA A 93 10.71 3.49 6.32
CA ALA A 93 11.91 3.02 5.65
C ALA A 93 11.89 1.49 5.46
N HIS A 94 11.42 0.72 6.46
CA HIS A 94 11.17 -0.72 6.29
C HIS A 94 10.04 -1.04 5.29
N THR A 95 9.18 -0.07 4.96
CA THR A 95 8.15 -0.21 3.93
C THR A 95 8.55 0.35 2.56
N SER A 96 9.63 1.12 2.48
CA SER A 96 10.08 1.81 1.28
C SER A 96 11.57 1.58 1.10
N MET A 97 11.89 0.49 0.39
CA MET A 97 13.25 0.12 -0.02
C MET A 97 13.82 1.17 -0.99
N TYR A 98 14.29 2.31 -0.47
CA TYR A 98 15.09 3.27 -1.23
C TYR A 98 16.53 3.13 -0.78
N THR A 99 17.31 2.39 -1.56
CA THR A 99 18.70 2.04 -1.28
C THR A 99 19.70 3.19 -1.44
N MET A 100 19.26 4.38 -1.88
CA MET A 100 20.08 5.60 -1.91
C MET A 100 19.17 6.82 -1.68
N LEU A 101 19.03 7.23 -0.42
CA LEU A 101 18.26 8.43 -0.08
C LEU A 101 19.08 9.68 -0.39
N THR A 102 18.77 10.35 -1.49
CA THR A 102 19.30 11.70 -1.75
C THR A 102 18.69 12.69 -0.76
N LYS A 103 19.31 13.86 -0.54
CA LYS A 103 18.74 14.92 0.33
C LYS A 103 17.28 15.27 -0.02
N ALA A 104 16.92 15.27 -1.31
CA ALA A 104 15.54 15.51 -1.75
C ALA A 104 14.57 14.42 -1.26
N HIS A 105 15.03 13.17 -1.17
CA HIS A 105 14.24 12.06 -0.61
C HIS A 105 13.99 12.29 0.87
N ASN A 106 15.02 12.68 1.63
CA ASN A 106 14.89 12.98 3.07
C ASN A 106 13.86 14.09 3.31
N ILE A 107 13.96 15.22 2.58
CA ILE A 107 12.98 16.31 2.68
C ILE A 107 11.55 15.82 2.37
N ALA A 108 11.36 14.99 1.34
CA ALA A 108 10.04 14.47 0.99
C ALA A 108 9.48 13.51 2.05
N PHE A 109 10.33 12.69 2.67
CA PHE A 109 9.94 11.81 3.77
C PHE A 109 9.56 12.59 5.02
N ASP A 110 10.43 13.50 5.47
CA ASP A 110 10.18 14.34 6.63
C ASP A 110 8.90 15.16 6.45
N ALA A 111 8.62 15.68 5.25
CA ALA A 111 7.38 16.40 4.96
C ALA A 111 6.13 15.54 5.23
N ILE A 112 6.12 14.29 4.78
CA ILE A 112 5.01 13.36 4.99
C ILE A 112 4.87 12.98 6.46
N ILE A 113 5.98 12.70 7.14
CA ILE A 113 6.00 12.30 8.55
C ILE A 113 5.56 13.47 9.43
N ASN A 114 6.11 14.66 9.23
CA ASN A 114 5.76 15.87 9.97
C ASN A 114 4.29 16.24 9.75
N ALA A 115 3.77 16.11 8.53
CA ALA A 115 2.36 16.31 8.26
C ALA A 115 1.47 15.29 8.98
N ARG A 116 1.84 14.00 8.99
CA ARG A 116 1.11 12.96 9.71
C ARG A 116 1.08 13.22 11.21
N LEU A 117 2.23 13.56 11.81
CA LEU A 117 2.33 13.92 13.22
C LEU A 117 1.50 15.15 13.56
N SER A 118 1.64 16.22 12.77
CA SER A 118 0.91 17.48 13.00
C SER A 118 -0.60 17.30 12.89
N ARG A 119 -1.09 16.46 11.97
CA ARG A 119 -2.52 16.15 11.82
C ARG A 119 -3.08 15.40 13.03
N HIS A 120 -2.29 14.51 13.61
CA HIS A 120 -2.69 13.74 14.78
C HIS A 120 -2.62 14.58 16.07
N PHE A 121 -1.54 15.35 16.23
CA PHE A 121 -1.21 16.21 17.37
C PHE A 121 -1.23 17.68 16.95
N HIS A 122 -2.43 18.24 16.74
CA HIS A 122 -2.61 19.60 16.22
C HIS A 122 -2.76 20.67 17.30
N GLU A 123 -2.80 20.26 18.57
CA GLU A 123 -2.93 21.14 19.71
C GLU A 123 -1.73 22.12 19.77
N PRO A 124 -1.92 23.37 20.23
CA PRO A 124 -0.86 24.38 20.27
C PRO A 124 0.40 23.97 21.04
N ILE A 125 0.28 23.00 21.95
CA ILE A 125 1.41 22.47 22.74
C ILE A 125 2.44 21.73 21.88
N TYR A 126 2.00 21.08 20.79
CA TYR A 126 2.83 20.29 19.87
C TYR A 126 3.37 21.12 18.71
N ARG A 127 2.58 22.10 18.24
CA ARG A 127 2.84 22.85 17.01
C ARG A 127 4.14 23.65 17.01
N GLY A 128 4.47 24.26 18.15
CA GLY A 128 5.64 25.11 18.29
C GLY A 128 6.99 24.39 18.13
N PHE A 129 6.99 23.06 18.01
CA PHE A 129 8.19 22.30 17.67
C PHE A 129 8.57 22.50 16.20
N PHE A 130 7.71 22.10 15.25
CA PHE A 130 7.99 22.21 13.82
C PHE A 130 8.13 23.67 13.34
N GLU A 131 7.38 24.59 13.93
CA GLU A 131 7.44 26.03 13.60
C GLU A 131 8.80 26.66 13.91
N ARG A 132 9.55 26.12 14.88
CA ARG A 132 10.89 26.61 15.24
C ARG A 132 12.02 25.99 14.43
N LEU A 133 11.78 24.83 13.84
CA LEU A 133 12.80 24.13 13.06
C LEU A 133 12.95 24.72 11.66
N ASN A 134 11.84 25.16 11.05
CA ASN A 134 11.79 25.52 9.65
C ASN A 134 10.98 26.82 9.42
N ALA A 135 11.41 27.65 8.48
CA ALA A 135 10.74 28.91 8.12
C ALA A 135 9.41 28.68 7.37
N ALA A 136 8.44 29.58 7.53
CA ALA A 136 7.12 29.48 6.87
C ALA A 136 7.10 29.99 5.43
N ASP A 137 8.07 30.84 5.08
CA ASP A 137 8.14 31.67 3.89
C ASP A 137 9.30 31.29 2.96
N GLN A 138 9.96 30.16 3.24
CA GLN A 138 11.08 29.65 2.45
C GLN A 138 10.81 28.24 1.95
N PHE A 139 11.11 28.00 0.68
CA PHE A 139 11.09 26.67 0.10
C PHE A 139 12.48 26.02 0.28
N PRO A 140 12.62 24.75 0.68
CA PRO A 140 11.56 23.76 0.97
C PRO A 140 11.09 23.73 2.43
N HIS A 141 11.57 24.62 3.31
CA HIS A 141 11.27 24.67 4.76
C HIS A 141 9.77 24.56 5.08
N LEU A 142 8.95 25.28 4.32
CA LEU A 142 7.50 25.31 4.46
C LEU A 142 6.81 23.95 4.26
N LEU A 143 7.46 22.96 3.62
CA LEU A 143 6.92 21.60 3.47
C LEU A 143 7.05 20.78 4.76
N LEU A 144 7.99 21.16 5.64
CA LEU A 144 8.37 20.41 6.84
C LEU A 144 7.62 20.85 8.10
N ARG A 145 6.69 21.81 7.98
CA ARG A 145 5.95 22.36 9.11
C ARG A 145 4.53 22.78 8.73
N PRO A 146 3.60 22.86 9.70
CA PRO A 146 2.28 23.44 9.48
C PRO A 146 2.35 24.91 9.05
N PRO A 147 1.46 25.36 8.14
CA PRO A 147 1.36 26.76 7.75
C PRO A 147 0.82 27.62 8.89
N GLU A 148 1.08 28.92 8.83
CA GLU A 148 0.60 29.87 9.82
C GLU A 148 -0.93 29.85 9.91
N GLY A 149 -1.46 29.85 11.14
CA GLY A 149 -2.91 29.80 11.40
C GLY A 149 -3.56 28.42 11.22
N TRP A 150 -2.80 27.38 10.85
CA TRP A 150 -3.31 26.00 10.79
C TRP A 150 -3.67 25.46 12.19
N PRO A 151 -4.75 24.68 12.38
CA PRO A 151 -5.68 24.17 11.36
C PRO A 151 -6.86 25.08 11.03
N ASP A 152 -7.13 26.10 11.85
CA ASP A 152 -8.40 26.83 11.80
C ASP A 152 -8.49 27.82 10.64
N ASN A 153 -7.44 28.63 10.46
CA ASN A 153 -7.36 29.61 9.38
C ASN A 153 -5.96 29.61 8.74
N PRO A 154 -5.58 28.52 8.06
CA PRO A 154 -4.24 28.38 7.48
C PRO A 154 -4.01 29.35 6.32
N THR A 155 -2.85 30.00 6.35
CA THR A 155 -2.35 30.84 5.25
C THR A 155 -1.36 30.04 4.43
N TYR A 156 -1.65 29.86 3.14
CA TYR A 156 -0.78 29.14 2.21
C TYR A 156 -0.10 30.16 1.28
N PRO A 157 1.23 30.31 1.33
CA PRO A 157 1.96 31.18 0.41
C PRO A 157 1.72 30.77 -1.05
N THR A 158 1.48 31.73 -1.94
CA THR A 158 1.24 31.48 -3.38
C THR A 158 2.42 31.88 -4.26
N ASP A 159 3.36 32.64 -3.71
CA ASP A 159 4.54 33.22 -4.36
C ASP A 159 5.85 32.57 -3.91
N VAL A 160 5.79 31.57 -3.03
CA VAL A 160 6.96 30.85 -2.50
C VAL A 160 7.03 29.43 -3.09
N GLY A 161 8.18 29.10 -3.67
CA GLY A 161 8.47 27.79 -4.27
C GLY A 161 7.88 27.60 -5.67
N PRO A 162 8.05 26.40 -6.27
CA PRO A 162 7.57 26.12 -7.62
C PRO A 162 6.05 26.04 -7.73
N LEU A 163 5.56 26.06 -8.97
CA LEU A 163 4.14 25.86 -9.28
C LEU A 163 3.64 24.51 -8.71
N GLY A 164 2.63 24.58 -7.85
CA GLY A 164 2.05 23.41 -7.18
C GLY A 164 2.36 23.32 -5.69
N THR A 165 3.25 24.18 -5.15
CA THR A 165 3.58 24.23 -3.72
C THR A 165 2.35 24.41 -2.85
N GLU A 166 1.48 25.37 -3.16
CA GLU A 166 0.23 25.62 -2.44
C GLU A 166 -0.67 24.37 -2.39
N ARG A 167 -0.77 23.64 -3.51
CA ARG A 167 -1.57 22.41 -3.60
C ARG A 167 -1.03 21.32 -2.67
N ILE A 168 0.30 21.14 -2.65
CA ILE A 168 0.97 20.16 -1.77
C ILE A 168 0.79 20.55 -0.31
N LEU A 169 0.97 21.82 0.05
CA LEU A 169 0.75 22.30 1.42
C LEU A 169 -0.68 22.06 1.89
N ARG A 170 -1.68 22.33 1.05
CA ARG A 170 -3.09 22.05 1.37
C ARG A 170 -3.38 20.57 1.56
N GLN A 171 -2.62 19.69 0.91
CA GLN A 171 -2.72 18.23 1.08
C GLN A 171 -2.02 17.74 2.36
N LEU A 172 -0.84 18.28 2.66
CA LEU A 172 -0.09 17.99 3.89
C LEU A 172 -0.84 18.49 5.12
N TYR A 173 -1.32 19.73 5.07
CA TYR A 173 -1.91 20.46 6.20
C TYR A 173 -3.29 21.04 5.83
N PRO A 174 -4.34 20.22 5.74
CA PRO A 174 -5.69 20.69 5.41
C PRO A 174 -6.29 21.58 6.49
N SER A 175 -7.10 22.59 6.11
CA SER A 175 -7.91 23.34 7.08
C SER A 175 -8.87 22.41 7.85
N SER A 176 -9.18 22.75 9.11
CA SER A 176 -10.16 22.04 9.95
C SER A 176 -11.54 21.89 9.31
N LYS A 177 -11.88 22.76 8.35
CA LYS A 177 -13.11 22.68 7.55
C LYS A 177 -13.15 21.49 6.59
N ILE A 178 -11.99 20.91 6.26
CA ILE A 178 -11.87 19.78 5.35
C ILE A 178 -11.77 18.49 6.17
N THR A 179 -12.88 17.75 6.23
CA THR A 179 -12.97 16.54 7.05
C THR A 179 -12.10 15.39 6.53
N ARG A 180 -11.80 15.38 5.22
CA ARG A 180 -10.98 14.34 4.57
C ARG A 180 -10.11 14.93 3.49
N GLN A 181 -8.83 15.09 3.80
CA GLN A 181 -7.79 15.43 2.82
C GLN A 181 -6.73 14.35 2.81
N ARG A 182 -6.30 13.98 1.60
CA ARG A 182 -5.23 13.01 1.38
C ARG A 182 -3.88 13.69 1.43
N LEU A 183 -2.90 12.95 1.94
CA LEU A 183 -1.51 13.33 1.80
C LEU A 183 -1.12 13.34 0.32
N PRO A 184 -0.21 14.24 -0.09
CA PRO A 184 0.39 14.20 -1.42
C PRO A 184 1.16 12.89 -1.62
N PHE A 185 1.35 12.47 -2.87
CA PHE A 185 2.28 11.38 -3.13
C PHE A 185 3.72 11.83 -2.90
N TYR A 186 4.54 10.87 -2.51
CA TYR A 186 5.97 11.04 -2.37
C TYR A 186 6.62 11.58 -3.66
N SER A 187 6.27 11.03 -4.83
CA SER A 187 6.76 11.53 -6.12
C SER A 187 6.37 12.97 -6.41
N GLU A 188 5.17 13.41 -5.99
CA GLU A 188 4.74 14.80 -6.19
C GLU A 188 5.58 15.79 -5.40
N ILE A 189 5.95 15.44 -4.16
CA ILE A 189 6.85 16.27 -3.35
C ILE A 189 8.26 16.26 -3.95
N LEU A 190 8.76 15.08 -4.36
CA LEU A 190 10.06 14.98 -5.01
C LEU A 190 10.16 15.77 -6.31
N ASP A 191 9.12 15.70 -7.15
CA ASP A 191 9.07 16.44 -8.41
C ASP A 191 9.08 17.94 -8.15
N LEU A 192 8.37 18.40 -7.11
CA LEU A 192 8.38 19.79 -6.67
C LEU A 192 9.79 20.22 -6.21
N ILE A 193 10.47 19.42 -5.38
CA ILE A 193 11.84 19.70 -4.92
C ILE A 193 12.82 19.72 -6.10
N LYS A 194 12.73 18.74 -7.00
CA LYS A 194 13.58 18.67 -8.20
C LYS A 194 13.32 19.84 -9.16
N GLN A 195 12.08 20.32 -9.24
CA GLN A 195 11.74 21.50 -10.03
C GLN A 195 12.41 22.75 -9.43
N ASP A 196 12.31 22.95 -8.13
CA ASP A 196 12.96 24.09 -7.45
C ASP A 196 14.48 24.09 -7.65
N GLN A 197 15.12 22.93 -7.47
CA GLN A 197 16.56 22.75 -7.70
C GLN A 197 16.98 23.07 -9.14
N ARG A 198 16.11 22.85 -10.13
CA ARG A 198 16.36 23.21 -11.54
C ARG A 198 16.19 24.70 -11.79
N GLU A 199 15.19 25.33 -11.17
CA GLU A 199 14.84 26.73 -11.38
C GLU A 199 15.81 27.69 -10.67
N ARG A 200 16.22 27.35 -9.43
CA ARG A 200 17.06 28.21 -8.59
C ARG A 200 18.52 27.75 -8.45
N GLY A 201 18.85 26.56 -8.94
CA GLY A 201 20.16 25.91 -8.74
C GLY A 201 20.23 25.15 -7.40
N GLN A 202 21.25 24.30 -7.22
CA GLN A 202 21.35 23.36 -6.07
C GLN A 202 21.45 24.03 -4.69
N ASN A 203 21.68 25.35 -4.60
CA ASN A 203 21.98 26.09 -3.37
C ASN A 203 21.09 27.32 -3.17
N ALA A 204 19.79 27.23 -3.46
CA ALA A 204 18.86 28.33 -3.21
C ALA A 204 18.24 28.21 -1.81
N ASP A 205 18.37 29.28 -1.03
CA ASP A 205 17.71 29.56 0.25
C ASP A 205 17.84 28.51 1.37
N GLY A 206 19.05 28.38 1.93
CA GLY A 206 19.31 27.79 3.26
C GLY A 206 18.87 26.34 3.46
N GLU A 207 19.76 25.47 3.95
CA GLU A 207 19.37 24.07 4.17
C GLU A 207 18.27 23.95 5.25
N PRO A 208 17.16 23.25 5.00
CA PRO A 208 16.13 23.01 6.00
C PRO A 208 16.66 22.13 7.13
N MET A 209 16.12 22.33 8.33
CA MET A 209 16.42 21.45 9.45
C MET A 209 15.63 20.15 9.29
N LEU A 210 16.37 19.06 9.08
CA LEU A 210 15.84 17.69 9.00
C LEU A 210 15.95 17.00 10.36
N LEU A 211 15.00 16.11 10.65
CA LEU A 211 14.97 15.32 11.88
C LEU A 211 15.36 13.89 11.56
N GLY A 212 16.38 13.35 12.21
CA GLY A 212 16.97 12.06 11.84
C GLY A 212 18.48 12.12 11.66
N ASP A 213 19.08 10.94 11.51
CA ASP A 213 20.38 10.79 10.87
C ASP A 213 20.17 10.65 9.35
N HIS A 214 20.57 11.69 8.62
CA HIS A 214 20.41 11.85 7.18
C HIS A 214 21.74 11.87 6.43
N GLU A 215 22.86 11.71 7.15
CA GLU A 215 24.22 11.74 6.61
C GLU A 215 24.86 10.35 6.53
N SER A 216 24.30 9.34 7.23
CA SER A 216 24.78 7.96 7.13
C SER A 216 24.22 7.24 5.90
N ASP A 217 25.07 6.44 5.27
CA ASP A 217 24.76 5.63 4.09
C ASP A 217 23.71 4.56 4.39
N GLY A 218 22.44 4.95 4.35
CA GLY A 218 21.28 4.05 4.37
C GLY A 218 21.06 3.29 5.68
N TYR A 219 19.81 2.87 5.87
CA TYR A 219 19.50 1.81 6.81
C TYR A 219 20.12 0.53 6.25
N GLY A 220 21.30 0.13 6.75
CA GLY A 220 21.87 -1.19 6.44
C GLY A 220 20.86 -2.29 6.72
N GLU A 221 20.96 -3.45 6.04
CA GLU A 221 20.05 -4.60 6.17
C GLU A 221 19.59 -4.79 7.62
N GLY A 222 18.43 -4.21 7.92
CA GLY A 222 17.90 -4.17 9.27
C GLY A 222 17.48 -5.58 9.65
N ASP A 223 17.67 -5.95 10.90
CA ASP A 223 17.18 -7.22 11.42
C ASP A 223 15.63 -7.24 11.33
N GLU A 224 15.07 -8.12 10.50
CA GLU A 224 13.62 -8.29 10.29
C GLU A 224 12.87 -8.41 11.63
N THR A 225 13.51 -8.97 12.66
CA THR A 225 12.91 -9.18 13.99
C THR A 225 12.65 -7.88 14.77
N PHE A 226 13.49 -6.85 14.60
CA PHE A 226 13.26 -5.55 15.25
C PHE A 226 12.18 -4.76 14.52
N ALA A 227 12.20 -4.77 13.19
CA ALA A 227 11.16 -4.14 12.38
C ALA A 227 9.78 -4.76 12.68
N GLU A 228 9.70 -6.08 12.78
CA GLU A 228 8.49 -6.80 13.20
C GLU A 228 8.05 -6.43 14.63
N ALA A 229 8.98 -6.28 15.58
CA ALA A 229 8.67 -5.87 16.94
C ALA A 229 8.12 -4.43 17.00
N VAL A 230 8.78 -3.47 16.33
CA VAL A 230 8.31 -2.08 16.23
C VAL A 230 6.99 -2.00 15.48
N GLU A 231 6.82 -2.79 14.42
CA GLU A 231 5.58 -2.88 13.67
C GLU A 231 4.43 -3.42 14.55
N ARG A 232 4.66 -4.50 15.31
CA ARG A 232 3.68 -5.06 16.24
C ARG A 232 3.31 -4.09 17.36
N MET A 233 4.22 -3.23 17.77
CA MET A 233 3.95 -2.18 18.77
C MET A 233 3.21 -0.99 18.15
N ALA A 234 3.52 -0.64 16.90
CA ALA A 234 2.77 0.34 16.12
C ALA A 234 1.35 -0.13 15.75
N GLU A 235 1.13 -1.44 15.78
CA GLU A 235 -0.15 -2.14 15.61
C GLU A 235 -1.21 -1.72 16.64
N GLU A 236 -0.79 -1.36 17.85
CA GLU A 236 -1.66 -1.02 18.99
C GLU A 236 -1.65 0.48 19.33
N TRP A 237 -0.93 1.29 18.54
CA TRP A 237 -0.75 2.72 18.81
C TRP A 237 -2.04 3.52 18.57
N PRO A 238 -2.40 4.49 19.45
CA PRO A 238 -3.57 5.36 19.28
C PRO A 238 -3.68 6.14 17.95
N MET A 239 -2.60 6.20 17.16
CA MET A 239 -2.64 6.74 15.78
C MET A 239 -3.60 5.98 14.86
N GLN A 240 -4.00 4.75 15.21
CA GLN A 240 -4.94 3.94 14.42
C GLN A 240 -6.42 4.28 14.62
N THR A 241 -6.75 5.21 15.52
CA THR A 241 -8.15 5.60 15.70
C THR A 241 -8.41 6.95 15.08
N GLY A 242 -9.14 6.94 13.97
CA GLY A 242 -9.93 8.10 13.59
C GLY A 242 -10.73 8.53 14.82
N LYS A 243 -10.48 9.75 15.30
CA LYS A 243 -11.18 10.31 16.46
C LYS A 243 -12.70 10.07 16.28
N ASN A 244 -13.30 9.33 17.23
CA ASN A 244 -14.72 9.00 17.44
C ASN A 244 -15.11 7.49 17.51
N ALA A 245 -14.24 6.58 17.96
CA ALA A 245 -14.71 5.27 18.42
C ALA A 245 -14.85 5.27 19.96
N GLN A 246 -16.08 5.18 20.46
CA GLN A 246 -16.35 4.89 21.87
C GLN A 246 -15.63 3.60 22.28
N ALA A 247 -15.01 3.61 23.46
CA ALA A 247 -14.39 2.44 24.07
C ALA A 247 -15.41 1.28 24.14
N GLY A 248 -15.07 0.13 23.53
CA GLY A 248 -15.88 -1.09 23.60
C GLY A 248 -16.15 -1.80 22.27
N GLN A 249 -15.78 -1.23 21.12
CA GLN A 249 -15.75 -1.99 19.87
C GLN A 249 -14.31 -2.30 19.49
N GLY A 250 -13.91 -3.56 19.69
CA GLY A 250 -12.66 -4.10 19.17
C GLY A 250 -12.61 -3.90 17.66
N THR A 251 -11.74 -3.00 17.21
CA THR A 251 -11.45 -2.82 15.79
C THR A 251 -10.39 -3.86 15.43
N ASN A 252 -10.79 -4.88 14.67
CA ASN A 252 -9.84 -5.75 13.96
C ASN A 252 -9.14 -4.89 12.89
N GLY A 253 -8.10 -4.17 13.29
CA GLY A 253 -7.48 -3.07 12.56
C GLY A 253 -6.94 -3.45 11.18
N THR A 254 -7.54 -2.89 10.14
CA THR A 254 -6.95 -2.85 8.79
C THR A 254 -6.03 -1.64 8.70
N ARG A 255 -4.74 -1.85 8.38
CA ARG A 255 -3.77 -0.77 8.19
C ARG A 255 -3.97 -0.17 6.79
N GLU A 256 -4.32 1.11 6.72
CA GLU A 256 -4.35 1.84 5.45
C GLU A 256 -2.95 2.40 5.15
N TRP A 257 -2.42 2.02 4.00
CA TRP A 257 -1.08 2.37 3.58
C TRP A 257 -1.10 2.75 2.10
N GLN A 258 -0.30 3.76 1.76
CA GLN A 258 -0.33 4.40 0.46
C GLN A 258 0.93 4.01 -0.30
N VAL A 259 0.73 3.40 -1.45
CA VAL A 259 1.78 2.95 -2.35
C VAL A 259 1.75 3.85 -3.59
N ASP A 260 2.87 4.44 -3.97
CA ASP A 260 2.92 5.24 -5.20
C ASP A 260 3.01 4.32 -6.43
N PRO A 261 2.04 4.28 -7.36
CA PRO A 261 2.10 3.36 -8.49
C PRO A 261 3.23 3.70 -9.48
N GLN A 262 4.37 3.01 -9.35
CA GLN A 262 5.53 3.21 -10.21
C GLN A 262 5.41 2.47 -11.54
N LYS A 263 6.00 3.03 -12.60
CA LYS A 263 5.96 2.41 -13.94
C LYS A 263 6.63 1.05 -13.90
N SER A 264 5.87 0.01 -14.19
CA SER A 264 6.41 -1.34 -14.32
C SER A 264 7.14 -1.53 -15.66
N SER A 265 8.15 -2.39 -15.66
CA SER A 265 8.94 -2.73 -16.86
C SER A 265 8.05 -3.14 -18.04
N TYR A 266 8.48 -2.83 -19.26
CA TYR A 266 7.74 -3.22 -20.47
C TYR A 266 7.58 -4.75 -20.57
N GLN A 267 8.60 -5.49 -20.14
CA GLN A 267 8.61 -6.94 -20.16
C GLN A 267 7.59 -7.52 -19.17
N ALA A 268 7.54 -7.02 -17.93
CA ALA A 268 6.54 -7.42 -16.94
C ALA A 268 5.11 -7.14 -17.44
N ARG A 269 4.87 -5.97 -18.04
CA ARG A 269 3.58 -5.62 -18.66
C ARG A 269 3.15 -6.61 -19.73
N ARG A 270 4.06 -7.00 -20.62
CA ARG A 270 3.78 -7.94 -21.72
C ARG A 270 3.46 -9.34 -21.20
N VAL A 271 4.23 -9.84 -20.23
CA VAL A 271 4.01 -11.17 -19.62
C VAL A 271 2.69 -11.19 -18.85
N PHE A 272 2.44 -10.17 -18.03
CA PHE A 272 1.20 -10.06 -17.26
C PHE A 272 -0.04 -9.97 -18.16
N ALA A 273 0.03 -9.24 -19.28
CA ALA A 273 -1.03 -9.19 -20.28
C ALA A 273 -1.39 -10.58 -20.84
N ASN A 274 -0.39 -11.42 -21.08
CA ASN A 274 -0.61 -12.78 -21.59
C ASN A 274 -1.29 -13.68 -20.56
N VAL A 275 -0.98 -13.51 -19.26
CA VAL A 275 -1.67 -14.24 -18.19
C VAL A 275 -3.12 -13.78 -18.08
N LEU A 276 -3.37 -12.47 -18.06
CA LEU A 276 -4.72 -11.91 -18.00
C LEU A 276 -5.59 -12.38 -19.17
N ARG A 277 -5.04 -12.43 -20.39
CA ARG A 277 -5.75 -12.95 -21.58
C ARG A 277 -6.25 -14.38 -21.41
N ARG A 278 -5.61 -15.20 -20.57
CA ARG A 278 -6.09 -16.56 -20.25
C ARG A 278 -7.30 -16.54 -19.32
N SER A 279 -7.44 -15.50 -18.50
CA SER A 279 -8.50 -15.38 -17.49
C SER A 279 -9.69 -14.52 -17.94
N VAL A 280 -9.50 -13.65 -18.93
CA VAL A 280 -10.57 -12.83 -19.53
C VAL A 280 -11.37 -13.69 -20.52
N GLY A 281 -12.70 -13.59 -20.46
CA GLY A 281 -13.59 -14.24 -21.43
C GLY A 281 -13.49 -13.60 -22.83
N PRO A 282 -14.05 -14.22 -23.87
CA PRO A 282 -14.07 -13.63 -25.21
C PRO A 282 -14.67 -12.20 -25.18
N GLU A 283 -13.99 -11.26 -25.85
CA GLU A 283 -14.31 -9.82 -25.80
C GLU A 283 -15.70 -9.49 -26.38
N ARG A 284 -16.31 -8.42 -25.84
CA ARG A 284 -17.44 -7.74 -26.47
C ARG A 284 -16.98 -6.98 -27.72
N GLY A 285 -17.42 -7.47 -28.89
CA GLY A 285 -17.31 -6.81 -30.21
C GLY A 285 -15.98 -7.13 -30.88
N ILE A 286 -15.90 -7.73 -32.06
CA ILE A 286 -16.58 -7.34 -33.31
C ILE A 286 -17.18 -8.54 -34.07
N GLN A 287 -16.84 -9.79 -33.70
CA GLN A 287 -17.48 -10.95 -34.30
C GLN A 287 -18.71 -11.37 -33.51
N ARG A 288 -19.87 -10.85 -33.95
CA ARG A 288 -21.18 -11.48 -33.72
C ARG A 288 -21.17 -12.85 -34.40
N ARG A 289 -20.52 -13.84 -33.80
CA ARG A 289 -20.50 -15.20 -34.36
C ARG A 289 -21.94 -15.69 -34.36
N ARG A 290 -22.47 -15.95 -35.56
CA ARG A 290 -23.73 -16.66 -35.73
C ARG A 290 -23.46 -18.12 -35.39
N GLU A 291 -23.79 -18.52 -34.17
CA GLU A 291 -23.69 -19.91 -33.76
C GLU A 291 -25.02 -20.63 -34.04
N ARG A 292 -24.93 -21.91 -34.38
CA ARG A 292 -26.10 -22.76 -34.61
C ARG A 292 -26.60 -23.25 -33.26
N VAL A 293 -27.66 -22.63 -32.77
CA VAL A 293 -28.31 -22.99 -31.50
C VAL A 293 -29.42 -24.00 -31.79
N PRO A 294 -29.55 -25.08 -31.02
CA PRO A 294 -30.68 -26.00 -31.16
C PRO A 294 -31.98 -25.28 -30.80
N ILE A 295 -33.02 -25.49 -31.61
CA ILE A 295 -34.38 -25.11 -31.25
C ILE A 295 -34.87 -26.15 -30.25
N THR A 296 -34.99 -25.77 -28.98
CA THR A 296 -35.71 -26.57 -28.00
C THR A 296 -37.17 -26.71 -28.45
N ASP A 297 -37.69 -27.93 -28.38
CA ASP A 297 -39.10 -28.28 -28.64
C ASP A 297 -39.55 -28.40 -30.12
N ILE A 298 -38.69 -28.12 -31.10
CA ILE A 298 -38.98 -28.37 -32.52
C ILE A 298 -38.05 -29.44 -33.08
N ILE A 299 -38.57 -30.66 -33.18
CA ILE A 299 -37.92 -31.78 -33.86
C ILE A 299 -38.24 -31.66 -35.36
N GLY A 300 -37.22 -31.39 -36.17
CA GLY A 300 -37.33 -31.37 -37.63
C GLY A 300 -37.16 -32.76 -38.23
N ASN A 301 -37.50 -32.89 -39.51
CA ASN A 301 -37.22 -34.08 -40.32
C ASN A 301 -36.10 -33.74 -41.31
N GLY A 302 -35.01 -34.50 -41.31
CA GLY A 302 -33.84 -34.28 -42.17
C GLY A 302 -33.34 -35.56 -42.81
N VAL A 303 -32.66 -35.45 -43.95
CA VAL A 303 -32.23 -36.60 -44.76
C VAL A 303 -30.95 -37.29 -44.29
N LEU A 304 -30.34 -36.83 -43.18
CA LEU A 304 -29.06 -37.36 -42.68
C LEU A 304 -29.21 -38.26 -41.45
N PRO A 305 -28.43 -39.36 -41.33
CA PRO A 305 -28.65 -40.43 -40.35
C PRO A 305 -28.73 -39.93 -38.90
N ASN A 306 -29.95 -39.94 -38.37
CA ASN A 306 -30.33 -39.75 -36.98
C ASN A 306 -29.99 -40.92 -36.03
N ALA A 307 -28.75 -41.23 -35.66
CA ALA A 307 -28.48 -42.38 -34.78
C ALA A 307 -29.16 -42.31 -33.38
N ARG A 308 -29.56 -41.12 -32.93
CA ARG A 308 -30.33 -40.90 -31.69
C ARG A 308 -31.85 -40.92 -31.89
N ASP A 309 -32.32 -41.12 -33.12
CA ASP A 309 -33.75 -41.18 -33.44
C ASP A 309 -34.35 -42.55 -33.10
N ARG A 310 -34.84 -42.68 -31.87
CA ARG A 310 -35.39 -43.94 -31.34
C ARG A 310 -36.70 -44.37 -32.00
N MET A 311 -37.38 -43.49 -32.73
CA MET A 311 -38.70 -43.77 -33.33
C MET A 311 -38.60 -44.34 -34.75
N MET A 312 -37.41 -44.34 -35.37
CA MET A 312 -37.23 -44.80 -36.75
C MET A 312 -37.50 -46.27 -36.99
N PRO A 313 -37.05 -47.21 -36.12
CA PRO A 313 -37.37 -48.62 -36.31
C PRO A 313 -38.88 -48.88 -36.30
N ALA A 314 -39.61 -48.22 -35.39
CA ALA A 314 -41.07 -48.33 -35.31
C ALA A 314 -41.76 -47.76 -36.55
N ARG A 315 -41.30 -46.62 -37.07
CA ARG A 315 -41.84 -46.00 -38.31
C ARG A 315 -41.61 -46.89 -39.54
N GLN A 316 -40.45 -47.52 -39.64
CA GLN A 316 -40.15 -48.46 -40.74
C GLN A 316 -41.09 -49.68 -40.73
N GLN A 317 -41.39 -50.23 -39.54
CA GLN A 317 -42.34 -51.33 -39.40
C GLN A 317 -43.78 -50.94 -39.77
N LEU A 318 -44.15 -49.67 -39.58
CA LEU A 318 -45.44 -49.11 -39.96
C LEU A 318 -45.53 -48.73 -41.46
N GLY A 319 -44.55 -49.13 -42.28
CA GLY A 319 -44.55 -48.87 -43.72
C GLY A 319 -44.12 -47.46 -44.11
N VAL A 320 -43.62 -46.66 -43.17
CA VAL A 320 -43.02 -45.35 -43.48
C VAL A 320 -41.62 -45.58 -44.03
N HIS A 321 -41.51 -45.69 -45.36
CA HIS A 321 -40.23 -45.74 -46.06
C HIS A 321 -39.63 -44.33 -46.15
N GLY A 322 -39.04 -43.88 -45.04
CA GLY A 322 -38.57 -42.51 -44.89
C GLY A 322 -37.05 -42.40 -44.90
N VAL A 323 -36.52 -41.67 -45.89
CA VAL A 323 -35.16 -41.06 -45.90
C VAL A 323 -35.05 -39.98 -44.81
N LEU A 324 -36.15 -39.67 -44.11
CA LEU A 324 -36.28 -38.59 -43.15
C LEU A 324 -36.13 -39.08 -41.72
N TRP A 325 -35.05 -38.63 -41.09
CA TRP A 325 -34.73 -38.83 -39.69
C TRP A 325 -35.09 -37.61 -38.85
N SER A 326 -35.50 -37.83 -37.61
CA SER A 326 -35.69 -36.75 -36.65
C SER A 326 -34.35 -36.06 -36.40
N GLN A 327 -34.35 -34.74 -36.45
CA GLN A 327 -33.15 -33.93 -36.24
C GLN A 327 -33.47 -32.76 -35.32
N LEU A 328 -32.50 -32.43 -34.46
CA LEU A 328 -32.52 -31.18 -33.72
C LEU A 328 -32.30 -30.06 -34.74
N ASN A 329 -33.36 -29.30 -35.02
CA ASN A 329 -33.23 -28.13 -35.87
C ASN A 329 -32.32 -27.12 -35.19
N THR A 330 -31.36 -26.59 -35.94
CA THR A 330 -30.51 -25.50 -35.45
C THR A 330 -30.78 -24.24 -36.25
N TYR A 331 -30.85 -23.10 -35.58
CA TYR A 331 -30.94 -21.80 -36.23
C TYR A 331 -29.71 -20.96 -35.91
N LYS A 332 -29.35 -20.06 -36.82
CA LYS A 332 -28.23 -19.14 -36.62
C LYS A 332 -28.68 -18.02 -35.70
N ALA A 333 -28.46 -18.17 -34.40
CA ALA A 333 -28.74 -17.14 -33.41
C ALA A 333 -27.54 -16.19 -33.26
N ARG A 334 -27.82 -14.92 -32.94
CA ARG A 334 -26.80 -14.01 -32.40
C ARG A 334 -26.77 -14.22 -30.89
N ILE A 335 -25.79 -14.98 -30.39
CA ILE A 335 -25.62 -15.16 -28.95
C ILE A 335 -24.85 -13.96 -28.39
N THR A 336 -25.40 -13.34 -27.36
CA THR A 336 -24.68 -12.36 -26.55
C THR A 336 -23.83 -13.10 -25.53
N HIS A 337 -22.51 -13.15 -25.72
CA HIS A 337 -21.62 -13.56 -24.64
C HIS A 337 -21.57 -12.45 -23.59
N GLU A 338 -21.82 -12.80 -22.32
CA GLU A 338 -21.46 -11.94 -21.20
C GLU A 338 -19.93 -11.87 -21.12
N SER A 339 -19.39 -10.66 -21.08
CA SER A 339 -17.95 -10.45 -20.94
C SER A 339 -17.52 -10.88 -19.54
N VAL A 340 -16.80 -12.01 -19.43
CA VAL A 340 -16.27 -12.49 -18.16
C VAL A 340 -15.07 -11.63 -17.77
N ARG A 341 -15.22 -10.82 -16.72
CA ARG A 341 -14.12 -10.06 -16.12
C ARG A 341 -13.15 -11.02 -15.43
N ALA A 342 -11.85 -10.84 -15.65
CA ALA A 342 -10.85 -11.59 -14.90
C ALA A 342 -10.89 -11.16 -13.42
N HIS A 343 -10.97 -12.11 -12.50
CA HIS A 343 -10.82 -11.82 -11.07
C HIS A 343 -9.35 -11.95 -10.71
N VAL A 344 -8.77 -10.87 -10.20
CA VAL A 344 -7.35 -10.79 -9.82
C VAL A 344 -7.29 -10.61 -8.32
N TYR A 345 -6.62 -11.53 -7.63
CA TYR A 345 -6.32 -11.45 -6.21
C TYR A 345 -4.88 -10.96 -6.05
N LEU A 346 -4.71 -9.76 -5.50
CA LEU A 346 -3.43 -9.14 -5.23
C LEU A 346 -3.06 -9.35 -3.76
N ASP A 347 -1.94 -10.01 -3.53
CA ASP A 347 -1.35 -10.19 -2.21
C ASP A 347 -0.79 -8.85 -1.74
N VAL A 348 -1.26 -8.40 -0.58
CA VAL A 348 -0.86 -7.12 0.04
C VAL A 348 -0.22 -7.35 1.40
N SER A 349 0.37 -8.52 1.61
CA SER A 349 1.14 -8.85 2.80
C SER A 349 2.43 -8.03 2.93
N GLY A 350 3.04 -8.09 4.12
CA GLY A 350 4.29 -7.39 4.42
C GLY A 350 5.46 -7.76 3.48
N SER A 351 5.50 -8.99 2.97
CA SER A 351 6.58 -9.45 2.09
C SER A 351 6.49 -8.92 0.65
N MET A 352 5.30 -8.47 0.22
CA MET A 352 5.08 -7.90 -1.12
C MET A 352 5.42 -6.40 -1.22
N ARG A 353 5.78 -5.76 -0.10
CA ARG A 353 5.92 -4.31 0.09
C ARG A 353 6.67 -3.57 -1.01
N GLY A 354 7.90 -4.01 -1.30
CA GLY A 354 8.75 -3.34 -2.28
C GLY A 354 8.25 -3.41 -3.73
N ILE A 355 7.38 -4.38 -4.03
CA ILE A 355 6.98 -4.75 -5.41
C ILE A 355 5.55 -4.24 -5.71
N LEU A 356 4.72 -4.04 -4.68
CA LEU A 356 3.35 -3.51 -4.78
C LEU A 356 3.20 -2.25 -5.64
N PRO A 357 4.09 -1.22 -5.57
CA PRO A 357 4.05 -0.05 -6.46
C PRO A 357 3.87 -0.42 -7.93
N TYR A 358 4.72 -1.33 -8.40
CA TYR A 358 4.79 -1.73 -9.79
C TYR A 358 3.62 -2.63 -10.17
N LEU A 359 3.19 -3.52 -9.28
CA LEU A 359 2.06 -4.43 -9.52
C LEU A 359 0.72 -3.69 -9.57
N VAL A 360 0.52 -2.71 -8.69
CA VAL A 360 -0.66 -1.84 -8.71
C VAL A 360 -0.72 -1.10 -10.05
N HIS A 361 0.40 -0.54 -10.52
CA HIS A 361 0.48 0.12 -11.82
C HIS A 361 0.13 -0.82 -12.98
N LEU A 362 0.57 -2.09 -12.95
CA LEU A 362 0.21 -3.11 -13.96
C LEU A 362 -1.30 -3.29 -14.10
N LEU A 363 -2.06 -3.15 -13.01
CA LEU A 363 -3.49 -3.45 -12.95
C LEU A 363 -4.39 -2.30 -13.43
N ILE A 364 -3.95 -1.04 -13.25
CA ILE A 364 -4.71 0.18 -13.60
C ILE A 364 -5.34 0.13 -15.01
N PRO A 365 -4.62 -0.19 -16.11
CA PRO A 365 -5.20 -0.17 -17.45
C PRO A 365 -6.33 -1.20 -17.61
N TYR A 366 -6.24 -2.37 -16.96
CA TYR A 366 -7.22 -3.44 -17.09
C TYR A 366 -8.49 -3.15 -16.29
N VAL A 367 -8.36 -2.54 -15.12
CA VAL A 367 -9.52 -2.10 -14.32
C VAL A 367 -10.21 -0.90 -14.99
N LYS A 368 -9.44 0.04 -15.55
CA LYS A 368 -9.99 1.17 -16.33
C LYS A 368 -10.82 0.69 -17.53
N GLN A 369 -10.38 -0.38 -18.20
CA GLN A 369 -11.09 -1.00 -19.32
C GLN A 369 -12.20 -1.98 -18.89
N GLN A 370 -12.47 -2.11 -17.59
CA GLN A 370 -13.41 -3.09 -17.01
C GLN A 370 -13.14 -4.55 -17.41
N ARG A 371 -11.88 -4.88 -17.72
CA ARG A 371 -11.44 -6.23 -18.10
C ARG A 371 -11.06 -7.08 -16.89
N ALA A 372 -10.69 -6.45 -15.78
CA ALA A 372 -10.35 -7.09 -14.53
C ALA A 372 -11.13 -6.48 -13.35
N ALA A 373 -11.55 -7.34 -12.42
CA ALA A 373 -11.96 -6.98 -11.07
C ALA A 373 -10.81 -7.37 -10.13
N VAL A 374 -10.30 -6.41 -9.36
CA VAL A 374 -9.15 -6.62 -8.47
C VAL A 374 -9.65 -6.71 -7.04
N PHE A 375 -9.12 -7.68 -6.30
CA PHE A 375 -9.35 -7.89 -4.88
C PHE A 375 -8.00 -7.91 -4.18
N GLN A 376 -7.84 -7.13 -3.13
CA GLN A 376 -6.67 -7.20 -2.26
C GLN A 376 -6.87 -8.29 -1.21
N PHE A 377 -5.80 -8.98 -0.81
CA PHE A 377 -5.87 -9.92 0.29
C PHE A 377 -4.62 -9.93 1.17
N SER A 378 -4.87 -10.13 2.47
CA SER A 378 -3.88 -10.40 3.51
C SER A 378 -4.43 -11.56 4.35
N THR A 379 -5.11 -11.26 5.47
CA THR A 379 -5.95 -12.25 6.20
C THR A 379 -7.43 -12.17 5.81
N LYS A 380 -7.83 -11.12 5.09
CA LYS A 380 -9.20 -10.90 4.56
C LYS A 380 -9.13 -10.49 3.10
N VAL A 381 -10.22 -10.67 2.35
CA VAL A 381 -10.34 -10.26 0.94
C VAL A 381 -11.25 -9.05 0.85
N GLU A 382 -10.80 -8.01 0.14
CA GLU A 382 -11.60 -6.82 -0.12
C GLU A 382 -11.49 -6.38 -1.58
N PRO A 383 -12.58 -5.87 -2.19
CA PRO A 383 -12.53 -5.35 -3.55
C PRO A 383 -11.72 -4.06 -3.61
N MET A 384 -10.86 -3.93 -4.62
CA MET A 384 -10.09 -2.73 -4.89
C MET A 384 -10.66 -1.98 -6.09
N SER A 385 -11.13 -0.76 -5.83
CA SER A 385 -11.71 0.11 -6.85
C SER A 385 -10.62 0.80 -7.70
N LEU A 386 -10.98 1.26 -8.91
CA LEU A 386 -10.06 2.03 -9.75
C LEU A 386 -9.51 3.30 -9.06
N PRO A 387 -10.32 4.07 -8.29
CA PRO A 387 -9.79 5.13 -7.46
C PRO A 387 -8.70 4.64 -6.48
N GLN A 388 -8.95 3.55 -5.74
CA GLN A 388 -7.99 2.99 -4.80
C GLN A 388 -6.69 2.54 -5.48
N LEU A 389 -6.77 1.87 -6.64
CA LEU A 389 -5.59 1.48 -7.43
C LEU A 389 -4.77 2.69 -7.90
N ARG A 390 -5.42 3.75 -8.39
CA ARG A 390 -4.72 4.98 -8.80
C ARG A 390 -4.13 5.72 -7.62
N GLN A 391 -4.73 5.56 -6.45
CA GLN A 391 -4.28 6.16 -5.21
C GLN A 391 -3.22 5.32 -4.49
N GLY A 392 -3.05 4.07 -4.95
CA GLY A 392 -2.36 3.00 -4.25
C GLY A 392 -2.74 2.89 -2.78
N ASN A 393 -3.98 3.21 -2.43
CA ASN A 393 -4.51 2.94 -1.11
C ASN A 393 -4.74 1.44 -1.02
N ILE A 394 -3.87 0.79 -0.28
CA ILE A 394 -3.98 -0.62 0.03
C ILE A 394 -4.46 -0.72 1.47
N GLN A 395 -5.20 -1.78 1.81
CA GLN A 395 -5.47 -2.11 3.20
C GLN A 395 -4.89 -3.48 3.49
N SER A 396 -4.01 -3.57 4.48
CA SER A 396 -3.35 -4.82 4.87
C SER A 396 -3.47 -5.05 6.36
N THR A 397 -3.53 -6.31 6.76
CA THR A 397 -3.43 -6.73 8.16
C THR A 397 -2.03 -7.20 8.53
N GLY A 398 -1.05 -7.08 7.63
CA GLY A 398 0.34 -7.51 7.83
C GLY A 398 0.59 -9.00 7.57
N GLY A 399 -0.38 -9.87 7.85
CA GLY A 399 -0.28 -11.32 7.61
C GLY A 399 -0.74 -11.79 6.22
N THR A 400 -0.52 -13.07 5.92
CA THR A 400 -0.91 -13.70 4.64
C THR A 400 -1.69 -14.99 4.88
N SER A 401 -2.89 -15.12 4.31
CA SER A 401 -3.65 -16.37 4.36
C SER A 401 -4.39 -16.62 3.06
N ILE A 402 -4.00 -17.68 2.34
CA ILE A 402 -4.70 -18.09 1.12
C ILE A 402 -6.14 -18.54 1.36
N GLN A 403 -6.48 -18.93 2.59
CA GLN A 403 -7.80 -19.48 2.92
C GLN A 403 -8.92 -18.46 2.70
N CYS A 404 -8.65 -17.17 2.94
CA CYS A 404 -9.63 -16.11 2.73
C CYS A 404 -9.98 -15.96 1.23
N VAL A 405 -8.98 -16.09 0.34
CA VAL A 405 -9.17 -16.10 -1.12
C VAL A 405 -9.99 -17.30 -1.57
N MET A 406 -9.73 -18.48 -1.00
CA MET A 406 -10.49 -19.69 -1.33
C MET A 406 -11.95 -19.58 -0.88
N HIS A 407 -12.18 -19.09 0.33
CA HIS A 407 -13.54 -18.85 0.83
C HIS A 407 -14.30 -17.87 -0.06
N HIS A 408 -13.67 -16.74 -0.39
CA HIS A 408 -14.26 -15.73 -1.27
C HIS A 408 -14.56 -16.30 -2.66
N LEU A 409 -13.64 -17.04 -3.29
CA LEU A 409 -13.85 -17.68 -4.59
C LEU A 409 -15.01 -18.68 -4.61
N LEU A 410 -15.23 -19.40 -3.51
CA LEU A 410 -16.21 -20.48 -3.44
C LEU A 410 -17.60 -19.98 -3.05
N ASN A 411 -17.69 -18.95 -2.21
CA ASN A 411 -18.94 -18.54 -1.56
C ASN A 411 -19.43 -17.14 -1.98
N ASP A 412 -18.53 -16.15 -2.04
CA ASP A 412 -18.93 -14.73 -2.11
C ASP A 412 -18.75 -14.13 -3.51
N ALA A 413 -17.73 -14.57 -4.24
CA ALA A 413 -17.39 -14.03 -5.54
C ALA A 413 -18.44 -14.41 -6.60
N PRO A 414 -18.67 -13.54 -7.61
CA PRO A 414 -19.37 -13.93 -8.82
C PRO A 414 -18.79 -15.23 -9.38
N ARG A 415 -19.64 -16.15 -9.87
CA ARG A 415 -19.18 -17.45 -10.40
C ARG A 415 -18.15 -17.25 -11.50
N VAL A 416 -16.88 -17.50 -11.17
CA VAL A 416 -15.75 -17.46 -12.10
C VAL A 416 -15.25 -18.85 -12.44
N LYS A 417 -14.85 -19.04 -13.70
CA LYS A 417 -14.14 -20.26 -14.13
C LYS A 417 -12.62 -20.12 -14.01
N ARG A 418 -12.11 -18.89 -14.01
CA ARG A 418 -10.68 -18.59 -14.01
C ARG A 418 -10.39 -17.37 -13.13
N ALA A 419 -9.36 -17.47 -12.30
CA ALA A 419 -8.88 -16.40 -11.45
C ALA A 419 -7.36 -16.24 -11.60
N VAL A 420 -6.85 -15.03 -11.36
CA VAL A 420 -5.42 -14.73 -11.32
C VAL A 420 -5.05 -14.45 -9.86
N LEU A 421 -3.99 -15.10 -9.37
CA LEU A 421 -3.43 -14.86 -8.04
C LEU A 421 -2.05 -14.22 -8.22
N VAL A 422 -1.84 -13.03 -7.68
CA VAL A 422 -0.56 -12.30 -7.71
C VAL A 422 0.00 -12.27 -6.29
N THR A 423 1.13 -12.92 -6.05
CA THR A 423 1.74 -13.13 -4.72
C THR A 423 3.24 -13.42 -4.88
N ASP A 424 4.02 -13.31 -3.81
CA ASP A 424 5.42 -13.77 -3.72
C ASP A 424 5.51 -15.26 -3.36
N GLY A 425 4.40 -15.87 -2.92
CA GLY A 425 4.33 -17.29 -2.57
C GLY A 425 4.24 -17.62 -1.09
N HIS A 426 4.35 -16.63 -0.19
CA HIS A 426 4.23 -16.83 1.25
C HIS A 426 2.77 -16.92 1.74
N ILE A 427 1.96 -17.73 1.05
CA ILE A 427 0.50 -17.75 1.23
C ILE A 427 -0.01 -18.88 2.16
N GLY A 428 0.89 -19.75 2.62
CA GLY A 428 0.58 -20.94 3.41
C GLY A 428 -0.05 -22.08 2.59
N ARG A 429 -0.39 -23.20 3.27
CA ARG A 429 -1.02 -24.37 2.65
C ARG A 429 -2.53 -24.18 2.48
N ILE A 430 -3.06 -24.63 1.35
CA ILE A 430 -4.51 -24.75 1.13
C ILE A 430 -5.05 -25.98 1.88
N ALA A 431 -6.26 -25.85 2.45
CA ALA A 431 -6.92 -26.99 3.07
C ALA A 431 -7.43 -27.95 2.00
N ALA A 432 -7.27 -29.26 2.20
CA ALA A 432 -7.66 -30.28 1.22
C ALA A 432 -9.13 -30.17 0.77
N ALA A 433 -10.04 -29.75 1.67
CA ALA A 433 -11.44 -29.51 1.37
C ALA A 433 -11.63 -28.43 0.28
N HIS A 434 -10.90 -27.31 0.36
CA HIS A 434 -10.97 -26.23 -0.63
C HIS A 434 -10.43 -26.69 -2.00
N GLN A 435 -9.37 -27.52 -2.03
CA GLN A 435 -8.85 -28.08 -3.29
C GLN A 435 -9.88 -28.97 -3.99
N GLN A 436 -10.56 -29.85 -3.24
CA GLN A 436 -11.61 -30.70 -3.80
C GLN A 436 -12.80 -29.88 -4.34
N GLN A 437 -13.20 -28.84 -3.62
CA GLN A 437 -14.29 -27.94 -4.04
C GLN A 437 -13.93 -27.13 -5.30
N LEU A 438 -12.69 -26.66 -5.43
CA LEU A 438 -12.21 -25.99 -6.65
C LEU A 438 -12.26 -26.92 -7.86
N ALA A 439 -11.80 -28.17 -7.69
CA ALA A 439 -11.84 -29.19 -8.74
C ALA A 439 -13.29 -29.52 -9.15
N ALA A 440 -14.19 -29.71 -8.18
CA ALA A 440 -15.60 -30.00 -8.43
C ALA A 440 -16.32 -28.86 -9.17
N LYS A 441 -15.99 -27.59 -8.87
CA LYS A 441 -16.53 -26.42 -9.58
C LYS A 441 -15.80 -26.10 -10.89
N GLY A 442 -14.70 -26.78 -11.19
CA GLY A 442 -13.90 -26.57 -12.41
C GLY A 442 -13.20 -25.20 -12.47
N ILE A 443 -12.87 -24.61 -11.32
CA ILE A 443 -12.23 -23.30 -11.23
C ILE A 443 -10.71 -23.47 -11.43
N LYS A 444 -10.13 -22.69 -12.34
CA LYS A 444 -8.67 -22.68 -12.60
C LYS A 444 -8.03 -21.42 -12.06
N ILE A 445 -6.96 -21.58 -11.29
CA ILE A 445 -6.19 -20.45 -10.74
C ILE A 445 -4.87 -20.32 -11.49
N HIS A 446 -4.60 -19.13 -12.00
CA HIS A 446 -3.35 -18.78 -12.66
C HIS A 446 -2.50 -17.93 -11.71
N ALA A 447 -1.41 -18.49 -11.20
CA ALA A 447 -0.52 -17.79 -10.27
C ALA A 447 0.53 -16.96 -11.02
N VAL A 448 0.80 -15.77 -10.50
CA VAL A 448 1.77 -14.81 -11.00
C VAL A 448 2.70 -14.47 -9.83
N LEU A 449 3.98 -14.76 -10.01
CA LEU A 449 5.05 -14.52 -9.03
C LEU A 449 5.99 -13.42 -9.56
N PRO A 450 6.40 -12.43 -8.76
CA PRO A 450 7.47 -11.52 -9.13
C PRO A 450 8.83 -12.25 -9.22
N ALA A 451 9.75 -11.77 -10.08
CA ALA A 451 11.10 -12.36 -10.20
C ALA A 451 11.93 -12.17 -8.92
N GLU A 452 11.64 -11.10 -8.20
CA GLU A 452 12.34 -10.66 -7.00
C GLU A 452 12.07 -11.59 -5.80
N SER A 453 10.96 -12.34 -5.81
CA SER A 453 10.63 -13.31 -4.75
C SER A 453 9.71 -14.42 -5.29
N PRO A 454 10.25 -15.45 -5.97
CA PRO A 454 9.44 -16.52 -6.55
C PRO A 454 9.39 -17.76 -5.64
N TYR A 455 8.51 -17.76 -4.62
CA TYR A 455 8.25 -18.96 -3.82
C TYR A 455 7.06 -19.75 -4.39
N ASP A 456 7.28 -20.95 -4.92
CA ASP A 456 6.22 -21.71 -5.60
C ASP A 456 5.76 -22.98 -4.89
N ARG A 457 6.41 -23.34 -3.76
CA ARG A 457 6.25 -24.64 -3.09
C ARG A 457 4.80 -25.00 -2.79
N TYR A 458 4.01 -24.06 -2.28
CA TYR A 458 2.60 -24.29 -1.93
C TYR A 458 1.63 -23.97 -3.07
N ILE A 459 2.09 -23.21 -4.07
CA ILE A 459 1.28 -22.79 -5.22
C ILE A 459 1.14 -23.92 -6.24
N ARG A 460 2.19 -24.72 -6.42
CA ARG A 460 2.21 -25.87 -7.35
C ARG A 460 1.09 -26.88 -7.09
N ASP A 461 0.64 -26.99 -5.85
CA ASP A 461 -0.39 -27.97 -5.45
C ASP A 461 -1.78 -27.66 -6.03
N PHE A 462 -2.05 -26.40 -6.42
CA PHE A 462 -3.39 -25.98 -6.86
C PHE A 462 -3.43 -25.07 -8.08
N ALA A 463 -2.32 -24.42 -8.45
CA ALA A 463 -2.29 -23.52 -9.59
C ALA A 463 -2.33 -24.31 -10.91
N ALA A 464 -3.24 -23.93 -11.81
CA ALA A 464 -3.31 -24.49 -13.15
C ALA A 464 -2.12 -24.07 -14.02
N THR A 465 -1.59 -22.86 -13.79
CA THR A 465 -0.33 -22.39 -14.38
C THR A 465 0.36 -21.44 -13.41
N ILE A 466 1.68 -21.49 -13.37
CA ILE A 466 2.53 -20.54 -12.63
C ILE A 466 3.31 -19.73 -13.67
N THR A 467 3.33 -18.40 -13.52
CA THR A 467 4.10 -17.50 -14.38
C THR A 467 4.96 -16.61 -13.50
N ILE A 468 6.27 -16.63 -13.72
CA ILE A 468 7.20 -15.71 -13.06
C ILE A 468 7.29 -14.46 -13.95
N LEU A 469 7.03 -13.29 -13.39
CA LEU A 469 7.20 -12.01 -14.06
C LEU A 469 8.70 -11.70 -14.17
N PRO A 470 9.16 -11.11 -15.29
CA PRO A 470 10.44 -10.42 -15.33
C PRO A 470 10.51 -9.33 -14.24
N PRO A 471 11.72 -8.82 -13.90
CA PRO A 471 11.88 -7.72 -12.95
C PRO A 471 10.87 -6.61 -13.21
N VAL A 472 10.12 -6.24 -12.17
CA VAL A 472 9.02 -5.28 -12.29
C VAL A 472 9.52 -3.84 -12.34
N ALA A 473 10.70 -3.57 -11.81
CA ALA A 473 11.45 -2.34 -12.02
C ALA A 473 12.37 -2.46 -13.25
N ASP A 474 12.54 -1.37 -13.99
CA ASP A 474 13.66 -1.23 -14.92
C ASP A 474 14.84 -0.68 -14.09
N ASP A 475 16.00 -1.36 -14.08
CA ASP A 475 17.23 -0.89 -13.42
C ASP A 475 17.70 0.48 -13.95
#